data_AF-A0A956W9R9-F1
#
_entry.id   AF-A0A956W9R9-F1
#
_cell.length_a   1.000
_cell.length_b   1.000
_cell.length_c   1.000
_cell.angle_alpha   90.00
_cell.angle_beta   90.00
_cell.angle_gamma   90.00
#
_symmetry.space_group_name_H-M   'P 1'
#
loop_
_entity.id
_entity.type
_entity.pdbx_description
1 polymer ?
#
loop_
_entity_poly.entity_id
_entity_poly.type
_entity_poly.pdbx_seq_one_letter_code
_entity_poly.pdbx_strand_id
1 'polypeptide(L)'
;MAAIDGLRALAVLAVVAYHASVAGVPGGFFGVDVFFVISGYLVTALFLARARTQVGGVPIPDGAETQDFWYRRARRLVPAAAAAVVLTWLVYAALGVRSLGDLSAEALAALGYVGNWFFLVRDQSYFETITSPSPFLHFWSLAVEAQ
;
A
#
# COMPACT_ATOMS: atom_id res chain seq x y z
N MET A 1 20.81 -9.58 1.44
CA MET A 1 19.35 -9.32 1.46
C MET A 1 18.67 -9.52 0.09
N ALA A 2 19.40 -9.67 -1.02
CA ALA A 2 18.81 -9.85 -2.35
C ALA A 2 17.81 -11.03 -2.48
N ALA A 3 18.04 -12.14 -1.77
CA ALA A 3 17.11 -13.27 -1.77
C ALA A 3 15.72 -12.92 -1.20
N ILE A 4 15.67 -12.06 -0.17
CA ILE A 4 14.43 -11.62 0.47
C ILE A 4 13.67 -10.66 -0.45
N ASP A 5 14.38 -9.76 -1.12
CA ASP A 5 13.76 -8.88 -2.12
C ASP A 5 13.24 -9.66 -3.33
N GLY A 6 13.95 -10.73 -3.75
CA GLY A 6 13.47 -11.66 -4.77
C GLY A 6 12.16 -12.36 -4.37
N LEU A 7 12.03 -12.75 -3.10
CA LEU A 7 10.80 -13.36 -2.59
C LEU A 7 9.62 -12.36 -2.59
N ARG A 8 9.85 -11.09 -2.25
CA ARG A 8 8.85 -10.03 -2.36
C ARG A 8 8.43 -9.81 -3.81
N ALA A 9 9.39 -9.80 -4.75
CA ALA A 9 9.10 -9.66 -6.17
C ALA A 9 8.26 -10.83 -6.71
N LEU A 10 8.60 -12.07 -6.35
CA LEU A 10 7.82 -13.26 -6.69
C LEU A 10 6.40 -13.19 -6.12
N ALA A 11 6.24 -12.72 -4.88
CA ALA A 11 4.93 -12.55 -4.26
C ALA A 11 4.05 -11.57 -5.04
N VAL A 12 4.60 -10.42 -5.45
CA VAL A 12 3.89 -9.44 -6.29
C VAL A 12 3.54 -10.02 -7.66
N LEU A 13 4.46 -10.75 -8.30
CA LEU A 13 4.21 -11.39 -9.59
C LEU A 13 3.09 -12.43 -9.51
N ALA A 14 3.01 -13.19 -8.42
CA ALA A 14 1.92 -14.14 -8.19
C ALA A 14 0.55 -13.43 -8.09
N VAL A 15 0.49 -12.28 -7.42
CA VAL A 15 -0.73 -11.46 -7.32
C VAL A 15 -1.15 -10.92 -8.69
N VAL A 16 -0.20 -10.42 -9.48
CA VAL A 16 -0.48 -9.93 -10.84
C VAL A 16 -0.96 -11.07 -11.74
N ALA A 17 -0.30 -12.23 -11.72
CA ALA A 17 -0.70 -13.39 -12.50
C ALA A 17 -2.09 -13.90 -12.13
N TYR A 18 -2.44 -13.87 -10.83
CA TYR A 18 -3.79 -14.20 -10.35
C TYR A 18 -4.85 -13.27 -10.93
N HIS A 19 -4.64 -11.95 -10.88
CA HIS A 19 -5.59 -10.98 -11.45
C HIS A 19 -5.67 -11.05 -12.99
N ALA A 20 -4.56 -11.43 -13.65
CA ALA A 20 -4.52 -11.66 -15.09
C ALA A 20 -5.13 -13.00 -15.53
N SER A 21 -5.69 -13.80 -14.60
CA SER A 21 -6.29 -15.10 -14.89
C SER A 21 -5.33 -16.09 -15.57
N VAL A 22 -4.04 -16.03 -15.23
CA VAL A 22 -3.03 -16.96 -15.75
C VAL A 22 -3.29 -18.36 -15.19
N ALA A 23 -3.38 -19.35 -16.08
CA ALA A 23 -3.59 -20.75 -15.70
C ALA A 23 -2.46 -21.27 -14.79
N GLY A 24 -2.82 -22.05 -13.77
CA GLY A 24 -1.84 -22.65 -12.84
C GLY A 24 -1.47 -21.80 -11.63
N VAL A 25 -2.12 -20.63 -11.42
CA VAL A 25 -1.86 -19.75 -10.26
C VAL A 25 -3.13 -19.49 -9.42
N PRO A 26 -3.89 -20.52 -8.97
CA PRO A 26 -5.12 -20.30 -8.21
C PRO A 26 -4.87 -19.69 -6.82
N GLY A 27 -3.66 -19.84 -6.27
CA GLY A 27 -3.27 -19.31 -4.96
C GLY A 27 -2.48 -18.00 -5.02
N GLY A 28 -2.42 -17.30 -6.16
CA GLY A 28 -1.57 -16.11 -6.30
C GLY A 28 -1.98 -14.95 -5.37
N PHE A 29 -3.22 -14.95 -4.86
CA PHE A 29 -3.68 -13.97 -3.87
C PHE A 29 -2.89 -14.04 -2.54
N PHE A 30 -2.38 -15.20 -2.13
CA PHE A 30 -1.51 -15.34 -0.94
C PHE A 30 -0.21 -14.54 -1.07
N GLY A 31 0.17 -14.14 -2.29
CA GLY A 31 1.31 -13.25 -2.50
C GLY A 31 1.18 -11.92 -1.77
N VAL A 32 -0.04 -11.45 -1.50
CA VAL A 32 -0.29 -10.26 -0.69
C VAL A 32 0.21 -10.46 0.75
N ASP A 33 -0.23 -11.54 1.39
CA ASP A 33 0.14 -11.85 2.78
C ASP A 33 1.65 -12.04 2.93
N VAL A 34 2.24 -12.80 2.01
CA VAL A 34 3.69 -13.05 1.97
C VAL A 34 4.47 -11.75 1.81
N PHE A 35 4.03 -10.86 0.91
CA PHE A 35 4.68 -9.56 0.70
C PHE A 35 4.66 -8.71 1.96
N PHE A 36 3.51 -8.63 2.65
CA PHE A 36 3.38 -7.83 3.87
C PHE A 36 4.18 -8.41 5.04
N VAL A 37 4.12 -9.73 5.26
CA VAL A 37 4.88 -10.38 6.33
C VAL A 37 6.39 -10.16 6.16
N ILE A 38 6.92 -10.33 4.95
CA ILE A 38 8.34 -10.12 4.68
C ILE A 38 8.71 -8.63 4.82
N SER A 39 7.86 -7.73 4.34
CA SER A 39 8.09 -6.28 4.45
C SER A 39 8.10 -5.84 5.91
N GLY A 40 7.18 -6.36 6.74
CA GLY A 40 7.15 -6.13 8.18
C GLY A 40 8.41 -6.64 8.87
N TYR A 41 8.79 -7.91 8.62
CA TYR A 41 10.02 -8.48 9.14
C TYR A 41 11.25 -7.64 8.81
N LEU A 42 11.41 -7.19 7.55
CA LEU A 42 12.55 -6.40 7.11
C LEU A 42 12.59 -5.02 7.79
N VAL A 43 11.45 -4.34 7.89
CA VAL A 43 11.35 -3.04 8.57
C VAL A 43 11.71 -3.19 10.05
N THR A 44 11.14 -4.18 10.74
CA THR A 44 11.47 -4.48 12.14
C THR A 44 12.94 -4.83 12.33
N ALA A 45 13.51 -5.68 11.48
CA ALA A 45 14.93 -6.05 11.54
C ALA A 45 15.85 -4.84 11.31
N LEU A 46 15.49 -3.93 10.39
CA LEU A 46 16.22 -2.69 10.13
C LEU A 46 16.20 -1.76 11.35
N PHE A 47 15.05 -1.62 12.01
CA PHE A 47 14.95 -0.84 13.25
C PHE A 47 15.76 -1.49 14.39
N LEU A 48 15.69 -2.81 14.53
CA LEU A 48 16.44 -3.55 15.55
C LEU A 48 17.96 -3.45 15.35
N ALA A 49 18.42 -3.47 14.09
CA ALA A 49 19.83 -3.32 13.75
C ALA A 49 20.37 -1.90 13.98
N ARG A 50 19.50 -0.88 13.91
CA ARG A 50 19.86 0.54 14.12
C ARG A 50 19.76 0.96 15.58
N ALA A 51 18.88 0.33 16.34
CA ALA A 51 18.68 0.63 17.74
C ALA A 51 19.99 0.44 18.53
N ARG A 52 20.57 1.56 18.97
CA ARG A 52 21.77 1.57 19.79
C ARG A 52 21.38 1.20 21.22
N THR A 53 22.13 0.27 21.81
CA THR A 53 21.92 -0.25 23.16
C THR A 53 21.54 0.82 24.18
N GLN A 54 20.34 0.74 24.74
CA GLN A 54 20.06 1.28 26.07
C GLN A 54 20.24 0.18 27.11
N VAL A 55 20.96 0.51 28.19
CA VAL A 55 21.12 -0.33 29.38
C VAL A 55 19.73 -0.63 29.93
N GLY A 56 19.22 -1.86 29.76
CA GLY A 56 17.91 -2.25 30.31
C GLY A 56 16.99 -3.09 29.43
N GLY A 57 17.32 -3.38 28.15
CA GLY A 57 16.77 -4.56 27.47
C GLY A 57 15.65 -4.38 26.43
N VAL A 58 15.38 -3.17 25.91
CA VAL A 58 14.58 -3.03 24.67
C VAL A 58 15.27 -2.04 23.72
N PRO A 59 15.69 -2.46 22.51
CA PRO A 59 16.23 -1.54 21.52
C PRO A 59 15.11 -0.67 20.96
N ILE A 60 15.12 0.64 21.25
CA ILE A 60 14.17 1.62 20.72
C ILE A 60 14.93 2.53 19.74
N PRO A 61 14.53 2.60 18.46
CA PRO A 61 15.10 3.56 17.50
C PRO A 61 14.93 4.98 18.00
N ASP A 62 15.92 5.85 17.76
CA ASP A 62 15.76 7.26 18.09
C ASP A 62 14.71 7.93 17.16
N GLY A 63 14.20 9.09 17.59
CA GLY A 63 13.18 9.82 16.81
C GLY A 63 13.69 10.27 15.44
N ALA A 64 14.98 10.54 15.30
CA ALA A 64 15.58 11.03 14.06
C ALA A 64 15.70 9.91 13.00
N GLU A 65 16.12 8.71 13.40
CA GLU A 65 16.22 7.53 12.55
C GLU A 65 14.84 7.08 12.04
N THR A 66 13.82 7.18 12.90
CA THR A 66 12.43 6.90 12.53
C THR A 66 11.90 7.92 11.52
N GLN A 67 12.13 9.22 11.75
CA GLN A 67 11.76 10.28 10.81
C GLN A 67 12.45 10.12 9.46
N ASP A 68 13.74 9.82 9.46
CA ASP A 68 14.55 9.62 8.25
C ASP A 68 14.14 8.36 7.47
N PHE A 69 13.70 7.29 8.15
CA PHE A 69 13.05 6.14 7.51
C PHE A 69 11.78 6.56 6.75
N TRP A 70 10.86 7.26 7.43
CA TRP A 70 9.61 7.69 6.81
C TRP A 70 9.82 8.72 5.71
N TYR A 71 10.77 9.64 5.87
CA TYR A 71 11.12 10.63 4.85
C TYR A 71 11.61 9.99 3.55
N ARG A 72 12.54 9.02 3.63
CA ARG A 72 12.99 8.27 2.46
C ARG A 72 11.86 7.48 1.81
N ARG A 73 10.99 6.87 2.63
CA ARG A 73 9.82 6.13 2.13
C ARG A 73 8.87 7.06 1.39
N ALA A 74 8.55 8.21 1.98
CA ALA A 74 7.69 9.22 1.39
C ALA A 74 8.24 9.74 0.06
N ARG A 75 9.53 10.08 -0.01
CA ARG A 75 10.18 10.52 -1.26
C ARG A 75 10.15 9.47 -2.38
N ARG A 76 10.06 8.19 -2.03
CA ARG A 76 9.96 7.10 -3.00
C ARG A 76 8.51 6.84 -3.45
N LEU A 77 7.54 6.89 -2.53
CA LEU A 77 6.17 6.45 -2.78
C LEU A 77 5.21 7.60 -3.12
N VAL A 78 5.30 8.73 -2.42
CA VAL A 78 4.34 9.85 -2.53
C VAL A 78 4.30 10.45 -3.94
N PRO A 79 5.41 10.69 -4.65
CA PRO A 79 5.34 11.30 -5.99
C PRO A 79 4.59 10.42 -6.99
N ALA A 80 4.86 9.12 -6.99
CA ALA A 80 4.20 8.17 -7.89
C ALA A 80 2.71 8.00 -7.53
N ALA A 81 2.40 7.89 -6.23
CA ALA A 81 1.03 7.81 -5.75
C ALA A 81 0.22 9.07 -6.11
N ALA A 82 0.79 10.25 -5.87
CA ALA A 82 0.14 11.52 -6.19
C ALA A 82 -0.10 11.68 -7.69
N ALA A 83 0.89 11.36 -8.53
CA ALA A 83 0.72 11.37 -9.98
C ALA A 83 -0.38 10.42 -10.43
N ALA A 84 -0.40 9.19 -9.92
CA ALA A 84 -1.42 8.20 -10.24
C ALA A 84 -2.82 8.66 -9.81
N VAL A 85 -2.97 9.25 -8.62
CA VAL A 85 -4.26 9.78 -8.15
C VAL A 85 -4.73 10.94 -9.03
N VAL A 86 -3.86 11.93 -9.28
CA VAL A 86 -4.22 13.12 -10.08
C VAL A 86 -4.60 12.72 -11.50
N LEU A 87 -3.82 11.87 -12.16
CA LEU A 87 -4.11 11.41 -13.52
C LEU A 87 -5.43 10.63 -13.57
N THR A 88 -5.66 9.73 -12.61
CA THR A 88 -6.91 8.96 -12.53
C THR A 88 -8.11 9.87 -12.30
N TRP A 89 -7.99 10.84 -11.40
CA TRP A 89 -9.04 11.83 -11.16
C TRP A 89 -9.35 12.64 -12.42
N LEU A 90 -8.33 13.14 -13.13
CA LEU A 90 -8.51 13.90 -14.37
C LEU A 90 -9.23 13.09 -15.45
N VAL A 91 -8.83 11.83 -15.65
CA VAL A 91 -9.45 10.93 -16.63
C VAL A 91 -10.92 10.69 -16.28
N TYR A 92 -11.23 10.33 -15.04
CA TYR A 92 -12.61 10.04 -14.63
C TYR A 92 -13.49 11.29 -14.60
N ALA A 93 -12.93 12.45 -14.23
CA ALA A 93 -13.63 13.73 -14.30
C ALA A 93 -13.98 14.12 -15.74
N ALA A 94 -13.06 13.89 -16.69
CA ALA A 94 -13.29 14.16 -18.11
C ALA A 94 -14.34 13.22 -18.74
N LEU A 95 -14.37 11.95 -18.31
CA LEU A 95 -15.35 10.97 -18.80
C LEU A 95 -16.77 11.20 -18.27
N GLY A 96 -16.92 11.89 -17.14
CA GLY A 96 -18.24 12.18 -16.55
C GLY A 96 -19.01 10.93 -16.07
N VAL A 97 -18.31 9.81 -15.86
CA VAL A 97 -18.92 8.51 -15.49
C VAL A 97 -19.22 8.35 -14.01
N ARG A 98 -18.79 9.29 -13.16
CA ARG A 98 -18.98 9.28 -11.69
C ARG A 98 -19.23 10.70 -11.17
N SER A 99 -19.93 10.80 -10.05
CA SER A 99 -20.06 12.04 -9.27
C SER A 99 -18.69 12.63 -8.95
N LEU A 100 -18.47 13.90 -9.29
CA LEU A 100 -17.23 14.61 -8.96
C LEU A 100 -17.02 14.72 -7.44
N GLY A 101 -18.10 14.80 -6.66
CA GLY A 101 -18.03 14.86 -5.19
C GLY A 101 -17.42 13.58 -4.61
N ASP A 102 -17.95 12.42 -5.02
CA ASP A 102 -17.44 11.12 -4.56
C ASP A 102 -16.04 10.84 -5.09
N LEU A 103 -15.79 11.10 -6.37
CA LEU A 103 -14.48 10.93 -6.99
C LEU A 103 -13.40 11.76 -6.28
N SER A 104 -13.72 13.01 -5.92
CA SER A 104 -12.77 13.89 -5.22
C SER A 104 -12.56 13.46 -3.77
N ALA A 105 -13.61 13.03 -3.07
CA ALA A 105 -13.49 12.52 -1.70
C ALA A 105 -12.61 11.26 -1.64
N GLU A 106 -12.79 10.34 -2.58
CA GLU A 106 -11.98 9.13 -2.69
C GLU A 106 -10.52 9.43 -3.07
N ALA A 107 -10.30 10.38 -3.99
CA ALA A 107 -8.96 10.84 -4.36
C ALA A 107 -8.22 11.45 -3.16
N LEU A 108 -8.90 12.27 -2.35
CA LEU A 108 -8.34 12.84 -1.12
C LEU A 108 -8.04 11.74 -0.09
N ALA A 109 -8.91 10.74 0.06
CA ALA A 109 -8.66 9.61 0.94
C ALA A 109 -7.44 8.78 0.49
N ALA A 110 -7.26 8.60 -0.83
CA ALA A 110 -6.09 7.93 -1.40
C ALA A 110 -4.80 8.73 -1.18
N LEU A 111 -4.82 10.05 -1.43
CA LEU A 111 -3.67 10.93 -1.17
C LEU A 111 -3.29 10.98 0.32
N GLY A 112 -4.30 10.93 1.19
CA GLY A 112 -4.11 10.88 2.64
C GLY A 112 -3.68 9.51 3.17
N TYR A 113 -3.61 8.47 2.33
CA TYR A 113 -3.34 7.09 2.75
C TYR A 113 -4.35 6.58 3.80
N VAL A 114 -5.59 7.10 3.76
CA VAL A 114 -6.69 6.75 4.66
C VAL A 114 -7.85 6.05 3.94
N GLY A 115 -7.63 5.60 2.71
CA GLY A 115 -8.62 4.92 1.88
C GLY A 115 -9.33 3.77 2.60
N ASN A 116 -8.60 2.95 3.35
CA ASN A 116 -9.20 1.81 4.06
C ASN A 116 -10.28 2.24 5.06
N TRP A 117 -10.00 3.27 5.87
CA TRP A 117 -10.98 3.80 6.82
C TRP A 117 -12.14 4.49 6.11
N PHE A 118 -11.84 5.25 5.06
CA PHE A 118 -12.85 5.93 4.26
C PHE A 118 -13.85 4.96 3.63
N PHE A 119 -13.37 3.88 3.01
CA PHE A 119 -14.20 2.87 2.38
C PHE A 119 -14.91 1.97 3.41
N LEU A 120 -14.25 1.66 4.54
CA LEU A 120 -14.86 0.91 5.64
C LEU A 120 -16.10 1.64 6.20
N VAL A 121 -16.01 2.95 6.44
CA VAL A 121 -17.14 3.75 6.96
C VAL A 121 -18.27 3.90 5.93
N ARG A 122 -17.99 3.67 4.64
CA ARG A 122 -18.97 3.70 3.54
C ARG A 122 -19.52 2.32 3.17
N ASP A 123 -19.22 1.29 3.95
CA ASP A 123 -19.59 -0.11 3.68
C ASP A 123 -19.18 -0.55 2.26
N GLN A 124 -18.00 -0.13 1.82
CA GLN A 124 -17.40 -0.52 0.54
C GLN A 124 -16.14 -1.34 0.80
N SER A 125 -16.19 -2.64 0.52
CA SER A 125 -15.01 -3.51 0.64
C SER A 125 -14.34 -3.73 -0.71
N TYR A 126 -13.01 -3.71 -0.74
CA TYR A 126 -12.22 -4.11 -1.91
C TYR A 126 -12.54 -5.53 -2.40
N PHE A 127 -12.88 -6.43 -1.46
CA PHE A 127 -13.15 -7.84 -1.74
C PHE A 127 -14.61 -8.12 -2.11
N GLU A 128 -15.49 -7.13 -1.98
CA GLU A 128 -16.88 -7.26 -2.41
C GLU A 128 -17.00 -6.99 -3.91
N THR A 129 -17.86 -7.75 -4.57
CA THR A 129 -18.13 -7.58 -6.01
C THR A 129 -19.05 -6.36 -6.20
N ILE A 130 -18.46 -5.16 -6.16
CA ILE A 130 -19.18 -3.92 -6.49
C ILE A 130 -19.21 -3.77 -8.01
N THR A 131 -20.38 -3.55 -8.59
CA THR A 131 -20.61 -3.39 -10.04
C THR A 131 -19.92 -2.15 -10.65
N SER A 132 -19.43 -1.24 -9.81
CA SER A 132 -18.61 -0.09 -10.21
C SER A 132 -17.62 0.27 -9.08
N PRO A 133 -16.50 -0.47 -8.96
CA PRO A 133 -15.51 -0.23 -7.92
C PRO A 133 -14.87 1.16 -8.12
N SER A 134 -14.61 1.86 -7.02
CA SER A 134 -13.85 3.12 -7.09
C SER A 134 -12.48 2.87 -7.74
N PRO A 135 -12.03 3.73 -8.67
CA PRO A 135 -10.72 3.58 -9.29
C PRO A 135 -9.56 3.75 -8.29
N PHE A 136 -9.84 4.30 -7.11
CA PHE A 136 -8.86 4.50 -6.05
C PHE A 136 -8.79 3.32 -5.06
N LEU A 137 -9.61 2.28 -5.23
CA LEU A 137 -9.59 1.10 -4.36
C LEU A 137 -8.23 0.41 -4.35
N HIS A 138 -7.47 0.44 -5.45
CA HIS A 138 -6.12 -0.15 -5.50
C HIS A 138 -5.08 0.51 -4.58
N PHE A 139 -5.38 1.67 -3.99
CA PHE A 139 -4.54 2.33 -2.98
C PHE A 139 -4.71 1.74 -1.57
N TRP A 140 -5.57 0.73 -1.40
CA TRP A 140 -5.80 0.07 -0.11
C TRP A 140 -4.50 -0.44 0.54
N SER A 141 -3.58 -1.00 -0.26
CA SER A 141 -2.31 -1.55 0.22
C SER A 141 -1.37 -0.44 0.72
N LEU A 142 -1.32 0.69 0.02
CA LEU A 142 -0.58 1.88 0.46
C LEU A 142 -1.16 2.42 1.77
N ALA A 143 -2.49 2.46 1.90
CA ALA A 143 -3.14 2.84 3.15
C ALA A 143 -2.80 1.89 4.31
N VAL A 144 -2.68 0.57 4.07
CA VAL A 144 -2.21 -0.40 5.09
C VAL A 144 -0.76 -0.11 5.48
N GLU A 145 0.13 0.21 4.53
CA GLU A 145 1.54 0.47 4.83
C GLU A 145 1.79 1.71 5.70
N ALA A 146 0.82 2.62 5.80
CA ALA A 146 0.90 3.82 6.62
C ALA A 146 0.17 3.70 7.97
N GLN A 147 -0.57 2.60 8.20
CA GLN A 147 -1.34 2.31 9.42
C GLN A 147 -0.52 1.41 10.36
#